data_AF-A0A847G012-F1
#
_entry.id   AF-A0A847G012-F1
#
_cell.length_a   1.000
_cell.length_b   1.000
_cell.length_c   1.000
_cell.angle_alpha   90.00
_cell.angle_beta   90.00
_cell.angle_gamma   90.00
#
_symmetry.space_group_name_H-M   'P 1'
#
loop_
_entity.id
_entity.type
_entity.pdbx_description
1 polymer ?
#
loop_
_entity_poly.entity_id
_entity_poly.type
_entity_poly.pdbx_seq_one_letter_code
_entity_poly.pdbx_strand_id
1 'polypeptide(L)'
;MSGKLILSAVFVLLMIISGFAVSRIGRPYNGIVFTIHKLISLGTLVYLVINFSRSDREVLFSTPVILVSLFTAILFISLFASGGMLSAMKSPSVLIERIHHILPYLLAVTTLTGMYLIGI
;
A
#
# COMPACT_ATOMS: atom_id res chain seq x y z
N MET A 1 4.71 13.24 -17.13
CA MET A 1 5.10 13.16 -15.69
C MET A 1 3.83 13.09 -14.84
N SER A 2 3.06 14.18 -14.68
CA SER A 2 1.94 14.27 -13.73
C SER A 2 0.88 13.15 -13.71
N GLY A 3 0.50 12.56 -14.85
CA GLY A 3 -0.64 11.63 -14.91
C GLY A 3 -0.45 10.33 -14.11
N LYS A 4 0.74 9.74 -14.17
CA LYS A 4 1.03 8.49 -13.44
C LYS A 4 1.19 8.73 -11.94
N LEU A 5 1.74 9.88 -11.54
CA LEU A 5 1.84 10.29 -10.13
C LEU A 5 0.46 10.55 -9.53
N ILE A 6 -0.42 11.24 -10.25
CA ILE A 6 -1.83 11.43 -9.87
C ILE A 6 -2.52 10.08 -9.72
N LEU A 7 -2.31 9.17 -10.67
CA LEU A 7 -2.90 7.82 -10.59
C LEU A 7 -2.38 7.02 -9.40
N SER A 8 -1.09 7.11 -9.05
CA SER A 8 -0.55 6.53 -7.81
C SER A 8 -1.24 7.08 -6.57
N ALA A 9 -1.43 8.40 -6.50
CA ALA A 9 -2.13 9.04 -5.40
C ALA A 9 -3.58 8.54 -5.30
N VAL A 10 -4.28 8.43 -6.43
CA VAL A 10 -5.65 7.89 -6.49
C VAL A 10 -5.69 6.45 -5.98
N PHE A 11 -4.79 5.57 -6.43
CA PHE A 11 -4.75 4.18 -5.96
C PHE A 11 -4.51 4.08 -4.44
N VAL A 12 -3.55 4.85 -3.93
CA VAL A 12 -3.25 4.92 -2.49
C VAL A 12 -4.46 5.44 -1.71
N LEU A 13 -5.14 6.48 -2.19
CA LEU A 13 -6.35 7.01 -1.56
C LEU A 13 -7.48 5.97 -1.55
N LEU A 14 -7.72 5.29 -2.67
CA LEU A 14 -8.73 4.22 -2.75
C LEU A 14 -8.42 3.07 -1.78
N MET A 15 -7.15 2.71 -1.63
CA MET A 15 -6.70 1.69 -0.68
C MET A 15 -7.02 2.11 0.78
N ILE A 16 -6.75 3.36 1.16
CA ILE A 16 -7.04 3.88 2.50
C ILE A 16 -8.55 3.99 2.75
N ILE A 17 -9.29 4.60 1.81
CA ILE A 17 -10.75 4.80 1.94
C ILE A 17 -11.47 3.46 2.04
N SER A 18 -11.11 2.48 1.21
CA SER A 18 -11.69 1.14 1.29
C SER A 18 -11.33 0.42 2.58
N GLY A 19 -10.11 0.59 3.11
CA GLY A 19 -9.72 0.05 4.42
C GLY A 19 -10.51 0.66 5.59
N PHE A 20 -10.81 1.96 5.52
CA PHE A 20 -11.70 2.62 6.47
C PHE A 20 -13.13 2.07 6.39
N ALA A 21 -13.64 1.82 5.18
CA ALA A 21 -14.96 1.21 4.99
C ALA A 21 -15.03 -0.20 5.61
N VAL A 22 -14.00 -1.04 5.41
CA VAL A 22 -13.90 -2.35 6.07
C VAL A 22 -13.91 -2.21 7.59
N SER A 23 -13.15 -1.26 8.12
CA SER A 23 -13.05 -1.02 9.57
C SER A 23 -14.37 -0.54 10.18
N ARG A 24 -15.13 0.29 9.47
CA ARG A 24 -16.46 0.81 9.89
C ARG A 24 -17.53 -0.28 9.93
N ILE A 25 -17.51 -1.20 8.97
CA ILE A 25 -18.45 -2.34 8.94
C ILE A 25 -18.19 -3.29 10.11
N GLY A 26 -16.93 -3.38 10.54
CA GLY A 26 -16.54 -4.22 11.67
C GLY A 26 -16.62 -5.71 11.35
N ARG A 27 -16.54 -6.52 12.42
CA ARG A 27 -16.52 -7.99 12.30
C ARG A 27 -17.91 -8.57 12.57
N PRO A 28 -18.30 -9.66 11.87
CA PRO A 28 -17.57 -10.32 10.80
C PRO A 28 -17.51 -9.43 9.54
N TYR A 29 -16.34 -9.38 8.88
CA TYR A 29 -16.15 -8.49 7.74
C TYR A 29 -17.11 -8.85 6.60
N ASN A 30 -17.72 -7.85 5.98
CA ASN A 30 -18.50 -8.06 4.76
C ASN A 30 -17.57 -8.56 3.64
N GLY A 31 -17.87 -9.75 3.10
CA GLY A 31 -17.02 -10.41 2.11
C GLY A 31 -16.77 -9.60 0.84
N ILE A 32 -17.76 -8.84 0.37
CA ILE A 32 -17.64 -8.01 -0.84
C ILE A 32 -16.69 -6.84 -0.57
N VAL A 33 -16.94 -6.07 0.48
CA VAL A 33 -16.12 -4.88 0.82
C VAL A 33 -14.69 -5.28 1.15
N PHE A 34 -14.51 -6.39 1.88
CA PHE A 34 -13.21 -6.95 2.19
C PHE A 34 -12.45 -7.40 0.93
N THR A 35 -13.14 -8.07 -0.01
CA THR A 35 -12.53 -8.50 -1.28
C THR A 35 -12.12 -7.30 -2.14
N ILE A 36 -12.98 -6.30 -2.26
CA ILE A 36 -12.68 -5.06 -2.99
C ILE A 36 -11.45 -4.38 -2.40
N HIS A 37 -11.37 -4.22 -1.08
CA HIS A 37 -10.20 -3.63 -0.43
C HIS A 37 -8.91 -4.40 -0.76
N LYS A 38 -8.93 -5.74 -0.67
CA LYS A 38 -7.77 -6.57 -1.03
C LYS A 38 -7.35 -6.43 -2.50
N LEU A 39 -8.32 -6.39 -3.42
CA LEU A 39 -8.04 -6.23 -4.85
C LEU A 39 -7.46 -4.84 -5.16
N ILE A 40 -7.96 -3.79 -4.51
CA ILE A 40 -7.38 -2.43 -4.63
C ILE A 40 -5.95 -2.41 -4.10
N SER A 41 -5.70 -3.00 -2.93
CA SER A 41 -4.35 -3.07 -2.33
C SER A 41 -3.37 -3.84 -3.23
N LEU A 42 -3.80 -4.98 -3.77
CA LEU A 42 -3.00 -5.77 -4.70
C LEU A 42 -2.76 -5.04 -6.02
N GLY A 43 -3.80 -4.43 -6.60
CA GLY A 43 -3.70 -3.65 -7.83
C GLY A 43 -2.75 -2.47 -7.67
N THR A 44 -2.77 -1.80 -6.52
CA THR A 44 -1.83 -0.72 -6.17
C THR A 44 -0.40 -1.24 -6.16
N LEU A 45 -0.13 -2.34 -5.46
CA LEU A 45 1.21 -2.95 -5.42
C LEU A 45 1.70 -3.33 -6.83
N VAL A 46 0.87 -4.01 -7.62
CA VAL A 46 1.21 -4.44 -8.99
C VAL A 46 1.49 -3.23 -9.87
N TYR A 47 0.65 -2.19 -9.82
CA TYR A 47 0.85 -0.95 -10.57
C TYR A 47 2.18 -0.28 -10.23
N LEU A 48 2.55 -0.23 -8.95
CA LEU A 48 3.84 0.34 -8.53
C LEU A 48 5.01 -0.50 -9.05
N VAL A 49 4.98 -1.82 -8.87
CA VAL A 49 6.03 -2.73 -9.38
C VAL A 49 6.23 -2.59 -10.89
N ILE A 50 5.14 -2.45 -11.66
CA ILE A 50 5.21 -2.20 -13.11
C ILE A 50 5.90 -0.86 -13.42
N ASN A 51 5.60 0.20 -12.70
CA ASN A 51 6.24 1.50 -12.94
C ASN A 51 7.72 1.49 -12.57
N PHE A 52 8.08 0.89 -11.43
CA PHE A 52 9.48 0.72 -11.04
C PHE A 52 10.24 -0.16 -12.05
N SER A 53 9.70 -1.30 -12.48
CA SER A 53 10.39 -2.19 -13.44
C SER A 53 10.59 -1.58 -14.84
N ARG A 54 9.80 -0.58 -15.20
CA ARG A 54 9.90 0.15 -16.48
C ARG A 54 10.74 1.42 -16.40
N SER A 55 11.27 1.76 -15.23
CA SER A 55 12.11 2.95 -15.04
C SER A 55 13.53 2.71 -15.53
N ASP A 56 14.24 3.79 -15.85
CA ASP A 56 15.63 3.72 -16.28
C ASP A 56 16.52 3.08 -15.21
N ARG A 57 17.38 2.15 -15.63
CA ARG A 57 18.23 1.38 -14.69
C ARG A 57 19.15 2.29 -13.87
N GLU A 58 19.70 3.34 -14.48
CA GLU A 58 20.57 4.29 -13.77
C GLU A 58 19.82 5.00 -12.64
N VAL A 59 18.55 5.37 -12.87
CA VAL A 59 17.69 5.99 -11.85
C VAL A 59 17.35 4.98 -10.75
N LEU A 60 16.99 3.75 -11.14
CA LEU A 60 16.64 2.67 -10.21
C LEU A 60 17.77 2.30 -9.26
N PHE A 61 19.02 2.32 -9.73
CA PHE A 61 20.19 2.00 -8.92
C PHE A 61 20.75 3.20 -8.14
N SER A 62 20.10 4.36 -8.22
CA SER A 62 20.44 5.47 -7.33
C SER A 62 20.13 5.10 -5.87
N THR A 63 21.03 5.45 -4.95
CA THR A 63 20.88 5.22 -3.51
C THR A 63 19.51 5.65 -2.95
N PRO A 64 18.97 6.86 -3.24
CA PRO A 64 17.68 7.27 -2.68
C PRO A 64 16.53 6.39 -3.18
N VAL A 65 16.53 5.99 -4.45
CA VAL A 65 15.48 5.12 -5.01
C VAL A 65 15.52 3.73 -4.36
N ILE A 66 16.71 3.15 -4.17
CA ILE A 66 16.87 1.85 -3.48
C ILE A 66 16.32 1.91 -2.06
N LEU A 67 16.71 2.92 -1.27
CA LEU A 67 16.28 3.04 0.13
C LEU A 67 14.76 3.20 0.25
N VAL A 68 14.17 4.09 -0.55
CA VAL A 68 12.72 4.31 -0.56
C VAL A 68 11.97 3.07 -1.04
N SER A 69 12.49 2.35 -2.03
CA SER A 69 11.88 1.12 -2.56
C SER A 69 11.89 -0.01 -1.53
N LEU A 70 13.04 -0.23 -0.87
CA LEU A 70 13.16 -1.24 0.19
C LEU A 70 12.21 -0.94 1.35
N PHE A 71 12.17 0.32 1.80
CA PHE A 71 11.29 0.72 2.88
C PHE A 71 9.81 0.57 2.50
N THR A 72 9.43 0.97 1.28
CA THR A 72 8.07 0.78 0.73
C THR A 72 7.69 -0.70 0.65
N ALA A 73 8.61 -1.57 0.24
CA ALA A 73 8.39 -3.01 0.19
C ALA A 73 8.14 -3.60 1.58
N ILE A 74 8.92 -3.20 2.59
CA ILE A 74 8.72 -3.61 3.99
C ILE A 74 7.34 -3.18 4.51
N LEU A 75 6.91 -1.97 4.18
CA LEU A 75 5.58 -1.45 4.56
C LEU A 75 4.46 -2.25 3.90
N PHE A 76 4.56 -2.56 2.60
CA PHE A 76 3.59 -3.43 1.93
C PHE A 76 3.52 -4.81 2.58
N ILE A 77 4.67 -5.46 2.81
CA ILE A 77 4.71 -6.78 3.45
C ILE A 77 4.04 -6.72 4.83
N SER A 78 4.36 -5.69 5.62
CA SER A 78 3.78 -5.49 6.95
C SER A 78 2.26 -5.26 6.90
N LEU A 79 1.77 -4.54 5.89
CA LEU A 79 0.34 -4.28 5.69
C LEU A 79 -0.42 -5.53 5.23
N PHE A 80 0.14 -6.30 4.30
CA PHE A 80 -0.45 -7.58 3.86
C PHE A 80 -0.46 -8.61 4.99
N ALA A 81 0.64 -8.71 5.76
CA ALA A 81 0.73 -9.60 6.90
C ALA A 81 -0.27 -9.20 8.00
N SER A 82 -0.28 -7.94 8.43
CA SER A 82 -1.21 -7.45 9.45
C SER A 82 -2.68 -7.55 9.00
N GLY A 83 -3.00 -7.24 7.74
CA GLY A 83 -4.35 -7.40 7.19
C GLY A 83 -4.79 -8.86 7.13
N GLY A 84 -3.87 -9.77 6.77
CA GLY A 84 -4.07 -11.21 6.82
C GLY A 84 -4.37 -11.70 8.24
N MET A 85 -3.54 -11.31 9.21
CA MET A 85 -3.73 -11.62 10.64
C MET A 85 -5.06 -11.09 11.17
N LEU A 86 -5.42 -9.84 10.86
CA LEU A 86 -6.71 -9.28 11.23
C LEU A 86 -7.87 -10.09 10.66
N SER A 87 -7.76 -10.61 9.44
CA SER A 87 -8.82 -11.43 8.85
C SER A 87 -8.90 -12.86 9.38
N ALA A 88 -7.78 -13.45 9.82
CA ALA A 88 -7.72 -14.84 10.26
C ALA A 88 -7.99 -15.02 11.77
N MET A 89 -7.59 -14.04 12.59
CA MET A 89 -7.72 -14.13 14.05
C MET A 89 -9.12 -13.73 14.51
N LYS A 90 -9.75 -14.53 15.37
CA LYS A 90 -11.04 -14.18 16.01
C LYS A 90 -10.92 -12.91 16.88
N SER A 91 -9.84 -12.84 17.67
CA SER A 91 -9.52 -11.72 18.56
C SER A 91 -8.05 -11.31 18.39
N PRO A 92 -7.72 -10.42 17.42
CA PRO A 92 -6.38 -9.92 17.23
C PRO A 92 -5.99 -8.96 18.35
N SER A 93 -4.69 -8.81 18.56
CA SER A 93 -4.18 -7.83 19.51
C SER A 93 -4.36 -6.41 18.99
N VAL A 94 -4.52 -5.47 19.93
CA VAL A 94 -4.57 -4.02 19.65
C VAL A 94 -3.33 -3.55 18.88
N LEU A 95 -2.19 -4.21 19.08
CA LEU A 95 -0.96 -3.91 18.36
C LEU A 95 -1.09 -4.17 16.84
N ILE A 96 -1.64 -5.32 16.45
CA ILE A 96 -1.83 -5.68 15.03
C ILE A 96 -2.79 -4.68 14.36
N GLU A 97 -3.87 -4.32 15.06
CA GLU A 97 -4.84 -3.34 14.58
C GLU A 97 -4.20 -1.96 14.38
N ARG A 98 -3.47 -1.46 15.38
CA ARG A 98 -2.74 -0.18 15.28
C ARG A 98 -1.71 -0.17 14.16
N ILE A 99 -0.95 -1.26 13.99
CA ILE A 99 0.00 -1.40 12.88
C ILE A 99 -0.74 -1.25 11.55
N HIS A 100 -1.82 -2.02 11.35
CA HIS A 100 -2.56 -2.00 10.08
C HIS A 100 -3.24 -0.66 9.80
N HIS A 101 -3.61 0.10 10.83
CA HIS A 101 -4.22 1.42 10.68
C HIS A 101 -3.22 2.55 10.46
N ILE A 102 -2.00 2.46 11.00
CA ILE A 102 -1.00 3.55 10.91
C ILE A 102 -0.11 3.41 9.67
N LEU A 103 0.34 2.19 9.36
CA LEU A 103 1.26 1.96 8.24
C LEU A 103 0.76 2.43 6.85
N PRO A 104 -0.55 2.47 6.51
CA PRO A 104 -0.99 2.95 5.20
C PRO A 104 -0.60 4.40 4.91
N TYR A 105 -0.55 5.26 5.94
CA TYR A 105 -0.15 6.65 5.77
C TYR A 105 1.34 6.78 5.46
N LEU A 106 2.17 5.98 6.13
CA LEU A 106 3.60 5.94 5.85
C LEU A 106 3.87 5.37 4.46
N LEU A 107 3.14 4.32 4.09
CA LEU A 107 3.20 3.74 2.74
C LEU A 107 2.80 4.76 1.67
N ALA A 108 1.80 5.60 1.93
CA ALA A 108 1.38 6.66 1.01
C ALA A 108 2.53 7.63 0.72
N VAL A 109 3.21 8.10 1.77
CA VAL A 109 4.34 9.03 1.64
C VAL A 109 5.49 8.39 0.86
N THR A 110 5.87 7.16 1.21
CA THR A 110 7.03 6.50 0.57
C THR A 110 6.72 6.11 -0.88
N THR A 111 5.48 5.74 -1.18
CA THR A 111 5.02 5.47 -2.55
C THR A 111 5.11 6.71 -3.42
N LEU A 112 4.55 7.85 -2.97
CA LEU A 112 4.58 9.09 -3.74
C LEU A 112 6.01 9.60 -3.91
N THR A 113 6.84 9.49 -2.86
CA THR A 113 8.26 9.83 -2.92
C THR A 113 8.99 8.96 -3.94
N GLY A 114 8.76 7.65 -3.91
CA GLY A 114 9.40 6.70 -4.83
C GLY A 114 9.02 6.97 -6.28
N MET A 115 7.73 7.22 -6.56
CA MET A 115 7.25 7.56 -7.91
C MET A 115 7.85 8.87 -8.42
N TYR A 116 7.94 9.90 -7.57
CA TYR A 116 8.59 11.15 -7.92
C TYR A 116 10.07 10.97 -8.25
N LEU A 117 10.80 10.16 -7.46
CA LEU A 117 12.23 9.92 -7.66
C LEU A 117 12.54 9.17 -8.97
N ILE A 118 11.64 8.30 -9.45
CA ILE A 118 11.79 7.60 -10.74
C ILE A 118 11.35 8.44 -11.95
N GLY A 119 11.15 9.75 -11.77
CA GLY A 119 10.84 10.68 -12.86
C GLY A 119 9.37 10.65 -13.32
N ILE A 120 8.47 10.16 -12.46
CA ILE A 120 7.04 10.09 -12.73
C ILE A 120 6.28 11.19 -12.01
#